data_AF-A0A7X7QFB5-F1
#
_entry.id   AF-A0A7X7QFB5-F1
#
_cell.length_a   1.000
_cell.length_b   1.000
_cell.length_c   1.000
_cell.angle_alpha   90.00
_cell.angle_beta   90.00
_cell.angle_gamma   90.00
#
_symmetry.space_group_name_H-M   'P 1'
#
loop_
_entity.id
_entity.type
_entity.pdbx_description
1 polymer ?
#
loop_
_entity_poly.entity_id
_entity_poly.type
_entity_poly.pdbx_seq_one_letter_code
_entity_poly.pdbx_strand_id
1 'polypeptide(L)'
;MTATLIPPAPSPLLRPPAGTVLPSGARWAPVTETLWAGTRDGEFLGTVEFVDGGFETTNEHGVRIGRSHSLLAAQRLVDGPPVETTVLTWREERAGLAAGWIGFSVLAGTAVVLAANLFL
;
A
#
# COMPACT_ATOMS: atom_id res chain seq x y z
N MET A 1 -34.85 -53.43 -51.27
CA MET A 1 -34.93 -52.95 -49.87
C MET A 1 -33.55 -52.43 -49.50
N THR A 2 -33.37 -51.11 -49.43
CA THR A 2 -32.06 -50.46 -49.27
C THR A 2 -32.04 -49.76 -47.91
N ALA A 3 -31.12 -50.17 -47.02
CA ALA A 3 -30.98 -49.59 -45.68
C ALA A 3 -29.93 -48.47 -45.69
N THR A 4 -30.34 -47.26 -45.35
CA THR A 4 -29.47 -46.09 -45.16
C THR A 4 -28.80 -46.17 -43.78
N LEU A 5 -27.47 -46.25 -43.74
CA LEU A 5 -26.68 -46.16 -42.50
C LEU A 5 -26.48 -44.68 -42.13
N ILE A 6 -26.92 -44.29 -40.93
CA ILE A 6 -26.73 -42.96 -40.34
C ILE A 6 -25.37 -42.96 -39.60
N PRO A 7 -24.45 -42.01 -39.85
CA PRO A 7 -23.19 -41.92 -39.12
C PRO A 7 -23.41 -41.40 -37.68
N PRO A 8 -22.61 -41.85 -36.68
CA PRO A 8 -22.72 -41.37 -35.31
C PRO A 8 -22.25 -39.91 -35.19
N ALA A 9 -22.97 -39.14 -34.38
CA ALA A 9 -22.66 -37.74 -34.09
C ALA A 9 -21.28 -37.59 -33.41
N PRO A 10 -20.53 -36.51 -33.68
CA PRO A 10 -19.25 -36.27 -33.03
C PRO A 10 -19.46 -36.03 -31.53
N SER A 11 -18.77 -36.82 -30.71
CA SER A 11 -18.70 -36.64 -29.25
C SER A 11 -18.34 -35.20 -28.91
N PRO A 12 -19.06 -34.53 -28.00
CA PRO A 12 -18.65 -33.22 -27.54
C PRO A 12 -17.32 -33.39 -26.82
N LEU A 13 -16.25 -32.85 -27.41
CA LEU A 13 -14.97 -32.70 -26.74
C LEU A 13 -15.25 -31.96 -25.44
N LEU A 14 -15.10 -32.67 -24.31
CA LEU A 14 -15.08 -32.09 -22.98
C LEU A 14 -14.07 -30.94 -23.01
N ARG A 15 -14.61 -29.71 -23.10
CA ARG A 15 -13.83 -28.50 -22.89
C ARG A 15 -13.14 -28.67 -21.53
N PRO A 16 -11.80 -28.59 -21.44
CA PRO A 16 -11.13 -28.59 -20.15
C PRO A 16 -11.78 -27.50 -19.30
N PRO A 17 -12.04 -27.73 -18.00
CA PRO A 17 -12.62 -26.70 -17.14
C PRO A 17 -11.78 -25.45 -17.32
N ALA A 18 -12.45 -24.35 -17.66
CA ALA A 18 -11.82 -23.04 -17.82
C ALA A 18 -10.86 -22.86 -16.64
N GLY A 19 -9.57 -22.65 -16.95
CA GLY A 19 -8.52 -22.54 -15.93
C GLY A 19 -9.05 -21.68 -14.81
N THR A 20 -9.06 -22.23 -13.60
CA THR A 20 -9.47 -21.46 -12.42
C THR A 20 -8.53 -20.27 -12.37
N VAL A 21 -9.04 -19.10 -12.73
CA VAL A 21 -8.31 -17.85 -12.56
C VAL A 21 -8.20 -17.69 -11.05
N LEU A 22 -7.08 -18.13 -10.47
CA LEU A 22 -6.75 -17.79 -9.11
C LEU A 22 -6.77 -16.25 -9.03
N PRO A 23 -7.33 -15.66 -7.96
CA PRO A 23 -7.17 -14.23 -7.74
C PRO A 23 -5.67 -13.94 -7.75
N SER A 24 -5.19 -13.24 -8.77
CA SER A 24 -3.77 -12.97 -9.03
C SER A 24 -3.18 -11.92 -8.07
N GLY A 25 -3.95 -11.50 -7.06
CA GLY A 25 -3.53 -10.57 -6.03
C GLY A 25 -2.88 -11.27 -4.85
N ALA A 26 -2.00 -10.55 -4.14
CA ALA A 26 -1.44 -11.03 -2.89
C ALA A 26 -2.56 -11.38 -1.88
N ARG A 27 -2.47 -12.57 -1.28
CA ARG A 27 -3.28 -13.00 -0.15
C ARG A 27 -2.56 -12.61 1.13
N TRP A 28 -3.28 -12.00 2.05
CA TRP A 28 -2.72 -11.52 3.32
C TRP A 28 -3.28 -12.32 4.48
N ALA A 29 -2.39 -12.88 5.29
CA ALA A 29 -2.74 -13.60 6.51
C ALA A 29 -2.23 -12.82 7.74
N PRO A 30 -3.07 -12.62 8.77
CA PRO A 30 -2.60 -12.07 10.04
C PRO A 30 -1.66 -13.08 10.71
N VAL A 31 -0.47 -12.61 11.09
CA VAL A 31 0.52 -13.38 11.87
C VAL A 31 0.39 -13.02 13.34
N THR A 32 0.23 -11.72 13.62
CA THR A 32 -0.05 -11.17 14.95
C THR A 32 -1.11 -10.06 14.85
N GLU A 33 -1.43 -9.40 15.97
CA GLU A 33 -2.34 -8.25 15.99
C GLU A 33 -1.82 -7.05 15.18
N THR A 34 -0.50 -6.98 14.95
CA THR A 34 0.16 -5.86 14.27
C THR A 34 0.89 -6.27 13.00
N LEU A 35 0.89 -7.56 12.64
CA LEU A 35 1.71 -8.09 11.53
C LEU A 35 0.86 -8.96 10.60
N TRP A 36 1.03 -8.72 9.30
CA TRP A 36 0.43 -9.50 8.23
C TRP A 36 1.49 -9.99 7.26
N ALA A 37 1.37 -11.24 6.79
CA ALA A 37 2.24 -11.84 5.78
C ALA A 37 1.49 -11.97 4.45
N GLY A 38 2.12 -11.53 3.37
CA GLY A 38 1.59 -11.60 2.02
C GLY A 38 2.14 -12.81 1.28
N THR A 39 1.26 -13.58 0.64
CA THR A 39 1.63 -14.69 -0.24
C THR A 39 0.90 -14.60 -1.58
N ARG A 40 1.55 -15.02 -2.66
CA ARG A 40 0.94 -15.15 -3.98
C ARG A 40 1.38 -16.47 -4.59
N ASP A 41 0.40 -17.29 -4.97
CA ASP A 41 0.63 -18.63 -5.54
C ASP A 41 1.56 -19.54 -4.70
N GLY A 42 1.56 -19.34 -3.37
CA GLY A 42 2.41 -20.08 -2.43
C GLY A 42 3.77 -19.43 -2.14
N GLU A 43 4.16 -18.42 -2.92
CA GLU A 43 5.39 -17.65 -2.70
C GLU A 43 5.17 -16.55 -1.67
N PHE A 44 6.16 -16.34 -0.82
CA PHE A 44 6.17 -15.23 0.13
C PHE A 44 6.54 -13.93 -0.59
N LEU A 45 5.73 -12.89 -0.40
CA LEU A 45 5.93 -11.60 -1.04
C LEU A 45 6.45 -10.52 -0.09
N GLY A 46 6.28 -10.71 1.22
CA GLY A 46 6.63 -9.70 2.20
C GLY A 46 5.67 -9.59 3.36
N THR A 47 5.87 -8.56 4.16
CA THR A 47 5.11 -8.31 5.38
C THR A 47 4.57 -6.88 5.41
N VAL A 48 3.48 -6.70 6.13
CA VAL A 48 2.99 -5.39 6.54
C VAL A 48 2.93 -5.38 8.05
N GLU A 49 3.54 -4.39 8.69
CA GLU A 49 3.57 -4.25 10.14
C GLU A 49 3.02 -2.88 10.55
N PHE A 50 2.25 -2.83 11.64
CA PHE A 50 1.78 -1.58 12.22
C PHE A 50 2.82 -1.03 13.22
N VAL A 51 3.48 0.07 12.84
CA VAL A 51 4.55 0.72 13.60
C VAL A 51 4.30 2.23 13.67
N ASP A 52 4.43 2.80 14.88
CA ASP A 52 4.31 4.24 15.17
C ASP A 52 3.05 4.90 14.59
N GLY A 53 1.90 4.19 14.61
CA GLY A 53 0.63 4.71 14.11
C GLY A 53 0.42 4.58 12.59
N GLY A 54 1.27 3.81 11.89
CA GLY A 54 1.11 3.56 10.45
C GLY A 54 1.53 2.16 10.05
N PHE A 55 1.18 1.75 8.84
CA PHE A 55 1.50 0.44 8.28
C PHE A 55 2.76 0.53 7.42
N GLU A 56 3.84 -0.12 7.85
CA GLU A 56 5.07 -0.26 7.08
C GLU A 56 5.03 -1.55 6.27
N THR A 57 5.37 -1.45 5.00
CA THR A 57 5.41 -2.60 4.08
C THR A 57 6.87 -2.95 3.79
N THR A 58 7.16 -4.24 3.87
CA THR A 58 8.50 -4.81 3.67
C THR A 58 8.41 -5.93 2.64
N ASN A 59 9.39 -6.02 1.75
CA ASN A 59 9.45 -7.07 0.72
C ASN A 59 9.89 -8.43 1.30
N GLU A 60 9.94 -9.44 0.44
CA GLU A 60 10.37 -10.80 0.75
C GLU A 60 11.80 -10.89 1.30
N HIS A 61 12.64 -9.89 1.05
CA HIS A 61 14.02 -9.79 1.51
C HIS A 61 14.20 -8.98 2.79
N GLY A 62 13.12 -8.48 3.39
CA GLY A 62 13.21 -7.63 4.59
C GLY A 62 13.52 -6.15 4.30
N VAL A 63 13.47 -5.72 3.03
CA VAL A 63 13.68 -4.32 2.62
C VAL A 63 12.37 -3.57 2.69
N ARG A 64 12.36 -2.43 3.37
CA ARG A 64 11.21 -1.54 3.47
C ARG A 64 10.84 -0.96 2.09
N ILE A 65 9.62 -1.24 1.65
CA ILE A 65 9.03 -0.71 0.41
C ILE A 65 8.42 0.67 0.64
N GLY A 66 7.70 0.86 1.75
CA GLY A 66 7.00 2.12 2.01
C GLY A 66 6.18 2.12 3.28
N ARG A 67 5.46 3.22 3.51
CA ARG A 67 4.55 3.39 4.64
C ARG A 67 3.20 3.91 4.16
N SER A 68 2.12 3.41 4.75
CA SER A 68 0.78 3.93 4.53
C SER A 68 0.04 4.13 5.84
N HIS A 69 -0.97 4.99 5.84
CA HIS A 69 -1.88 5.17 6.97
C HIS A 69 -3.01 4.13 6.98
N SER A 70 -3.12 3.27 5.96
CA SER A 70 -4.14 2.22 5.89
C SER A 70 -3.55 0.88 5.51
N LEU A 71 -4.05 -0.19 6.15
CA LEU A 71 -3.61 -1.55 5.90
C LEU A 71 -3.80 -1.94 4.42
N LEU A 72 -4.96 -1.62 3.84
CA LEU A 72 -5.27 -1.96 2.45
C LEU A 72 -4.32 -1.28 1.45
N ALA A 73 -3.93 -0.03 1.70
CA ALA A 73 -2.94 0.64 0.86
C ALA A 73 -1.53 0.07 1.07
N ALA A 74 -1.15 -0.27 2.31
CA ALA A 74 0.13 -0.93 2.60
C ALA A 74 0.25 -2.31 1.93
N GLN A 75 -0.83 -3.10 1.92
CA GLN A 75 -0.90 -4.38 1.22
C GLN A 75 -0.74 -4.25 -0.30
N ARG A 76 -1.28 -3.18 -0.89
CA ARG A 76 -1.13 -2.88 -2.33
C ARG A 76 0.27 -2.42 -2.72
N LEU A 77 1.08 -1.92 -1.78
CA LEU A 77 2.47 -1.51 -2.08
C LEU A 77 3.34 -2.70 -2.53
N VAL A 78 2.99 -3.92 -2.16
CA VAL A 78 3.66 -5.14 -2.63
C VAL A 78 3.24 -5.53 -4.05
N ASP A 79 2.02 -5.20 -4.45
CA ASP A 79 1.51 -5.49 -5.81
C ASP A 79 1.90 -4.41 -6.84
N GLY A 80 2.17 -3.19 -6.39
CA GLY A 80 2.55 -2.06 -7.25
C GLY A 80 4.05 -1.97 -7.51
N PRO A 81 4.48 -1.23 -8.55
CA PRO A 81 5.88 -0.81 -8.65
C PRO A 81 6.26 -0.09 -7.34
N PRO A 82 7.49 -0.28 -6.82
CA PRO A 82 7.91 0.31 -5.56
C PRO A 82 7.60 1.80 -5.61
N VAL A 83 6.63 2.23 -4.79
CA VAL A 83 6.36 3.64 -4.61
C VAL A 83 7.53 4.13 -3.79
N GLU A 84 8.56 4.63 -4.46
CA GLU A 84 9.53 5.52 -3.84
C GLU A 84 8.69 6.62 -3.19
N THR A 85 8.51 6.52 -1.87
CA THR A 85 7.99 7.65 -1.10
C THR A 85 9.10 8.67 -1.17
N THR A 86 9.00 9.50 -2.19
CA THR A 86 9.97 10.50 -2.58
C THR A 86 10.34 11.30 -1.33
N VAL A 87 11.55 11.07 -0.81
CA VAL A 87 12.13 11.79 0.34
C VAL A 87 12.07 13.32 0.15
N LEU A 88 11.89 13.78 -1.09
CA LEU A 88 11.66 15.17 -1.45
C LEU A 88 10.38 15.74 -0.80
N THR A 89 9.24 15.02 -0.78
CA THR A 89 8.01 15.58 -0.17
C THR A 89 8.17 15.82 1.33
N TRP A 90 8.86 14.91 2.03
CA TRP A 90 9.17 15.07 3.45
C TRP A 90 10.12 16.23 3.73
N ARG A 91 11.03 16.54 2.79
CA ARG A 91 11.96 17.67 2.92
C ARG A 91 11.25 19.00 2.67
N GLU A 92 10.38 19.07 1.67
CA GLU A 92 9.53 20.23 1.41
C GLU A 92 8.57 20.52 2.59
N GLU A 93 7.96 19.49 3.19
CA GLU A 93 7.09 19.66 4.37
C GLU A 93 7.86 20.21 5.58
N ARG A 94 9.11 19.76 5.80
CA ARG A 94 9.97 20.32 6.85
C ARG A 94 10.31 21.78 6.61
N ALA A 95 10.55 22.18 5.37
CA ALA A 95 10.82 23.58 5.04
C ALA A 95 9.59 24.47 5.33
N GLY A 96 8.40 23.99 4.97
CA GLY A 96 7.14 24.67 5.28
C GLY A 96 6.88 24.80 6.79
N LEU A 97 7.08 23.72 7.55
CA LEU A 97 6.93 23.73 9.01
C LEU A 97 7.96 24.65 9.70
N ALA A 98 9.21 24.63 9.25
CA ALA A 98 10.26 25.50 9.77
C ALA A 98 9.95 26.98 9.50
N ALA A 99 9.50 27.32 8.29
CA ALA A 99 9.07 28.67 7.95
C ALA A 99 7.87 29.12 8.82
N GLY A 100 6.91 28.23 9.06
CA GLY A 100 5.77 28.49 9.96
C GLY A 100 6.21 28.83 11.39
N TRP A 101 7.14 28.05 11.97
CA TRP A 101 7.66 28.30 13.32
C TRP A 101 8.45 29.61 13.44
N ILE A 102 9.24 29.94 12.41
CA ILE A 102 9.97 31.22 12.36
C ILE A 102 8.98 32.39 12.31
N GLY A 103 7.99 32.32 11.40
CA GLY A 103 6.96 33.36 11.28
C GLY A 103 6.16 33.56 12.56
N PHE A 104 5.77 32.47 13.23
CA PHE A 104 5.08 32.50 14.52
C PHE A 104 5.93 33.20 15.59
N SER A 105 7.22 32.88 15.67
CA SER A 105 8.13 33.47 16.67
C SER A 105 8.28 34.98 16.48
N VAL A 106 8.34 35.46 15.23
CA VAL A 106 8.39 36.89 14.91
C VAL A 106 7.10 37.59 15.35
N LEU A 107 5.93 37.01 15.04
CA LEU A 107 4.63 37.55 15.46
C LEU A 107 4.46 37.58 16.98
N ALA A 108 4.93 36.54 17.68
CA ALA A 108 4.91 36.51 19.12
C ALA A 108 5.81 37.62 19.72
N GLY A 109 7.01 37.82 19.16
CA GLY A 109 7.90 38.90 19.57
C GLY A 109 7.30 40.30 19.37
N THR A 110 6.69 40.56 18.21
CA THR A 110 6.05 41.86 17.94
C THR A 110 4.86 42.11 18.86
N ALA A 111 4.06 41.08 19.16
CA ALA A 111 2.95 41.17 20.10
C ALA A 111 3.44 41.53 21.52
N VAL A 112 4.54 40.93 21.98
CA VAL A 112 5.14 41.25 23.29
C VAL A 112 5.65 42.70 23.34
N VAL A 113 6.31 43.17 22.28
CA VAL A 113 6.78 44.57 22.21
C VAL A 113 5.60 45.55 22.21
N LEU A 114 4.55 45.26 21.44
CA LEU A 114 3.34 46.08 21.42
C LEU A 114 2.66 46.11 22.80
N ALA A 115 2.54 44.96 23.47
CA ALA A 115 2.00 44.90 24.81
C ALA A 115 2.86 45.72 25.79
N ALA A 116 4.18 45.55 25.78
CA ALA A 116 5.07 46.32 26.64
C ALA A 116 4.93 47.83 26.43
N ASN A 117 4.79 48.28 25.17
CA ASN A 117 4.65 49.70 24.85
C ASN A 117 3.25 50.28 25.14
N LEU A 118 2.23 49.42 25.33
CA LEU A 118 0.88 49.84 25.73
C LEU A 118 0.69 49.89 27.24
N PHE A 119 1.53 49.17 28.00
CA PHE A 119 1.45 49.06 29.46
C PHE A 119 2.60 49.78 30.21
N LEU A 120 3.46 50.50 29.49
CA LEU A 120 4.43 51.48 30.00
C LEU A 120 3.89 52.90 29.78
#